data_AF-A0A560ES90-F1
#
_entry.id   AF-A0A560ES90-F1
#
_cell.length_a   1.000
_cell.length_b   1.000
_cell.length_c   1.000
_cell.angle_alpha   90.00
_cell.angle_beta   90.00
_cell.angle_gamma   90.00
#
_symmetry.space_group_name_H-M   'P 1'
#
loop_
_entity.id
_entity.type
_entity.pdbx_description
1 polymer ?
#
loop_
_entity_poly.entity_id
_entity_poly.type
_entity_poly.pdbx_seq_one_letter_code
_entity_poly.pdbx_strand_id
1 'polypeptide(L)'
;MAGKIFAGERVRQLRQQRGMALSALAQASQLSMSYLSQIENNQRPLSTAALAAISAVFGVEPRHFADDSDLRLGSELREVLGDPLFADDASSLSAISDAVRAAPGIAGQFIKLYRAYQHLMEEGARHRLDQDLEMETGGTAPFPYDDVRDFVQSKRNHFASLDVAAETLFESQGFTATRLLEDLIDYLRDRHGVICAVSAALGGEGVLWRYDPALRQLHLAESAPRESRAFFLAQQIGRMQFAPLIEEEVRKAPLSSPEARGLAYTGLANYFAGALILPYGRFLTQARAVRHDIERLQHHFGTSFEQVCHRLSTMQRPGNAGIPFYFLKVDRAGNIFKRSSATRFQFARFGGACPLWNVHEAFAQPGRILVQVARTPDGITYLCIARTVTMTGGGHLSRPREAALGLGCEITHAGDLVYSAGLDLQNQETAVPIGSSCKVCDRDDCRHRAFPSIGRGLAIAGHERHVVPFSMTPAGMK
;
A
#
# COMPACT_ATOMS: atom_id res chain seq x y z
N MET A 1 11.38 0.83 -26.47
CA MET A 1 12.38 -0.27 -26.52
C MET A 1 12.00 -1.28 -25.44
N ALA A 2 11.76 -2.54 -25.79
CA ALA A 2 11.42 -3.57 -24.80
C ALA A 2 12.65 -3.87 -23.93
N GLY A 3 12.55 -3.62 -22.62
CA GLY A 3 13.60 -3.93 -21.66
C GLY A 3 13.89 -5.43 -21.60
N LYS A 4 15.14 -5.80 -21.35
CA LYS A 4 15.56 -7.20 -21.18
C LYS A 4 15.03 -7.73 -19.84
N ILE A 5 14.13 -8.72 -19.88
CA ILE A 5 13.47 -9.28 -18.68
C ILE A 5 14.36 -10.35 -18.06
N PHE A 6 14.77 -10.19 -16.80
CA PHE A 6 15.50 -11.21 -16.02
C PHE A 6 14.63 -11.68 -14.87
N ALA A 7 14.05 -12.89 -14.97
CA ALA A 7 13.07 -13.40 -14.02
C ALA A 7 13.42 -14.81 -13.49
N GLY A 8 14.70 -15.16 -13.44
CA GLY A 8 15.18 -16.50 -13.11
C GLY A 8 14.69 -17.05 -11.79
N GLU A 9 14.78 -16.26 -10.73
CA GLU A 9 14.34 -16.66 -9.39
C GLU A 9 12.81 -16.88 -9.33
N ARG A 10 12.02 -16.12 -10.09
CA ARG A 10 10.55 -16.30 -10.18
C ARG A 10 10.18 -17.58 -10.92
N VAL A 11 10.88 -17.88 -12.02
CA VAL A 11 10.72 -19.14 -12.75
C VAL A 11 11.06 -20.31 -11.84
N ARG A 12 12.16 -20.21 -11.07
CA ARG A 12 12.56 -21.22 -10.08
C ARG A 12 11.52 -21.38 -8.97
N GLN A 13 10.99 -20.29 -8.40
CA GLN A 13 9.97 -20.33 -7.35
C GLN A 13 8.66 -20.96 -7.84
N LEU A 14 8.14 -20.56 -9.01
CA LEU A 14 6.93 -21.17 -9.58
C LEU A 14 7.12 -22.66 -9.86
N ARG A 15 8.31 -23.04 -10.34
CA ARG A 15 8.67 -24.44 -10.56
C ARG A 15 8.67 -25.23 -9.25
N GLN A 16 9.29 -24.69 -8.19
CA GLN A 16 9.35 -25.33 -6.87
C GLN A 16 7.97 -25.43 -6.21
N GLN A 17 7.13 -24.39 -6.31
CA GLN A 17 5.76 -24.40 -5.79
C GLN A 17 4.90 -25.48 -6.42
N ARG A 18 5.17 -25.84 -7.68
CA ARG A 18 4.50 -26.95 -8.38
C ARG A 18 5.21 -28.29 -8.23
N GLY A 19 6.26 -28.39 -7.42
CA GLY A 19 7.05 -29.61 -7.25
C GLY A 19 7.73 -30.10 -8.55
N MET A 20 7.95 -29.21 -9.53
CA MET A 20 8.47 -29.59 -10.83
C MET A 20 10.01 -29.64 -10.84
N ALA A 21 10.57 -30.68 -11.47
CA ALA A 21 11.99 -30.71 -11.82
C ALA A 21 12.30 -29.78 -13.01
N LEU A 22 13.55 -29.31 -13.15
CA LEU A 22 13.95 -28.44 -14.26
C LEU A 22 13.76 -29.12 -15.63
N SER A 23 13.95 -30.44 -15.69
CA SER A 23 13.69 -31.27 -16.87
C SER A 23 12.21 -31.32 -17.25
N ALA A 24 11.31 -31.37 -16.26
CA ALA A 24 9.87 -31.34 -16.50
C ALA A 24 9.41 -29.97 -17.04
N LEU A 25 10.00 -28.87 -16.55
CA LEU A 25 9.74 -27.54 -17.10
C LEU A 25 10.27 -27.41 -18.53
N ALA A 26 11.45 -27.97 -18.82
CA ALA A 26 12.01 -28.00 -20.18
C ALA A 26 11.07 -28.68 -21.17
N GLN A 27 10.54 -29.86 -20.81
CA GLN A 27 9.58 -30.59 -21.63
C GLN A 27 8.28 -29.82 -21.82
N ALA A 28 7.69 -29.29 -20.73
CA ALA A 28 6.41 -28.59 -20.78
C ALA A 28 6.47 -27.26 -21.55
N SER A 29 7.59 -26.55 -21.47
CA SER A 29 7.79 -25.25 -22.16
C SER A 29 8.42 -25.37 -23.55
N GLN A 30 8.79 -26.59 -23.97
CA GLN A 30 9.56 -26.84 -25.21
C GLN A 30 10.86 -26.02 -25.29
N LEU A 31 11.47 -25.73 -24.15
CA LEU A 31 12.76 -25.04 -24.04
C LEU A 31 13.84 -26.03 -23.60
N SER A 32 15.10 -25.80 -24.00
CA SER A 32 16.18 -26.68 -23.56
C SER A 32 16.46 -26.50 -22.06
N MET A 33 16.82 -27.60 -21.39
CA MET A 33 17.14 -27.60 -19.95
C MET A 33 18.33 -26.68 -19.63
N SER A 34 19.33 -26.61 -20.51
CA SER A 34 20.47 -25.68 -20.38
C SER A 34 20.03 -24.22 -20.48
N TYR A 35 19.14 -23.90 -21.43
CA TYR A 35 18.60 -22.55 -21.57
C TYR A 35 17.75 -22.14 -20.37
N LEU A 36 16.93 -23.05 -19.84
CA LEU A 36 16.18 -22.80 -18.60
C LEU A 36 17.08 -22.65 -17.38
N SER A 37 18.18 -23.39 -17.28
CA SER A 37 19.17 -23.22 -16.21
C SER A 37 19.83 -21.84 -16.29
N GLN A 38 20.19 -21.38 -17.49
CA GLN A 38 20.73 -20.03 -17.71
C GLN A 38 19.70 -18.95 -17.36
N ILE A 39 18.41 -19.18 -17.67
CA ILE A 39 17.32 -18.30 -17.25
C ILE A 39 17.19 -18.30 -15.72
N GLU A 40 17.08 -19.45 -15.06
CA GLU A 40 16.91 -19.56 -13.60
C GLU A 40 18.07 -18.90 -12.82
N ASN A 41 19.27 -18.92 -13.39
CA ASN A 41 20.45 -18.27 -12.80
C ASN A 41 20.68 -16.84 -13.32
N ASN A 42 19.71 -16.24 -14.01
CA ASN A 42 19.78 -14.88 -14.58
C ASN A 42 20.97 -14.63 -15.52
N GLN A 43 21.57 -15.68 -16.09
CA GLN A 43 22.67 -15.58 -17.07
C GLN A 43 22.17 -15.18 -18.46
N ARG A 44 20.88 -15.43 -18.76
CA ARG A 44 20.21 -14.95 -19.97
C ARG A 44 18.87 -14.28 -19.65
N PRO A 45 18.54 -13.16 -20.32
CA PRO A 45 17.20 -12.60 -20.22
C PRO A 45 16.18 -13.54 -20.88
N LEU A 46 14.95 -13.53 -20.35
CA LEU A 46 13.81 -14.17 -21.00
C LEU A 46 13.53 -13.46 -22.31
N SER A 47 13.60 -14.22 -23.41
CA SER A 47 13.07 -13.78 -24.69
C SER A 47 11.54 -13.74 -24.63
N THR A 48 10.91 -12.98 -25.52
CA THR A 48 9.44 -12.91 -25.63
C THR A 48 8.81 -14.28 -25.86
N ALA A 49 9.47 -15.14 -26.66
CA ALA A 49 9.04 -16.50 -26.91
C ALA A 49 9.14 -17.38 -25.66
N ALA A 50 10.26 -17.29 -24.92
CA ALA A 50 10.45 -18.04 -23.68
C ALA A 50 9.46 -17.60 -22.59
N LEU A 51 9.19 -16.29 -22.49
CA LEU A 51 8.21 -15.73 -21.57
C LEU A 51 6.80 -16.26 -21.86
N ALA A 52 6.37 -16.26 -23.12
CA ALA A 52 5.07 -16.81 -23.50
C ALA A 52 4.95 -18.29 -23.17
N ALA A 53 5.98 -19.09 -23.48
CA ALA A 53 6.01 -20.52 -23.20
C ALA A 53 5.96 -20.83 -21.69
N ILE A 54 6.76 -20.12 -20.89
CA ILE A 54 6.79 -20.29 -19.43
C ILE A 54 5.49 -19.81 -18.79
N SER A 55 4.94 -18.68 -19.24
CA SER A 55 3.63 -18.16 -18.80
C SER A 55 2.49 -19.14 -19.06
N ALA A 56 2.48 -19.80 -20.24
CA ALA A 56 1.48 -20.79 -20.58
C ALA A 56 1.56 -22.03 -19.66
N VAL A 57 2.77 -22.52 -19.37
CA VAL A 57 2.97 -23.65 -18.45
C VAL A 57 2.46 -23.32 -17.04
N PHE A 58 2.76 -22.13 -16.53
CA PHE A 58 2.39 -21.74 -15.17
C PHE A 58 1.01 -21.09 -15.05
N GLY A 59 0.30 -20.82 -16.15
CA GLY A 59 -1.00 -20.15 -16.13
C GLY A 59 -0.93 -18.74 -15.54
N VAL A 60 0.19 -18.04 -15.72
CA VAL A 60 0.41 -16.68 -15.22
C VAL A 60 0.60 -15.71 -16.39
N GLU A 61 0.04 -14.51 -16.28
CA GLU A 61 0.20 -13.50 -17.32
C GLU A 61 1.67 -13.07 -17.47
N PRO A 62 2.16 -12.75 -18.68
CA PRO A 62 3.55 -12.33 -18.92
C PRO A 62 4.03 -11.17 -18.03
N ARG A 63 3.11 -10.27 -17.64
CA ARG A 63 3.38 -9.16 -16.72
C ARG A 63 3.78 -9.61 -15.31
N HIS A 64 3.48 -10.85 -14.91
CA HIS A 64 3.89 -11.44 -13.64
C HIS A 64 5.43 -11.57 -13.53
N PHE A 65 6.11 -11.68 -14.66
CA PHE A 65 7.57 -11.74 -14.74
C PHE A 65 8.21 -10.39 -15.02
N ALA A 66 7.42 -9.31 -15.12
CA ALA A 66 7.92 -7.96 -15.35
C ALA A 66 8.50 -7.34 -14.06
N ASP A 67 9.48 -6.44 -14.25
CA ASP A 67 10.42 -5.81 -13.29
C ASP A 67 9.85 -5.15 -11.99
N ASP A 68 8.57 -5.27 -11.65
CA ASP A 68 7.94 -4.42 -10.61
C ASP A 68 8.49 -4.62 -9.19
N SER A 69 8.94 -5.81 -8.85
CA SER A 69 9.58 -6.09 -7.56
C SER A 69 11.03 -5.66 -7.46
N ASP A 70 11.76 -5.71 -8.57
CA ASP A 70 13.20 -5.43 -8.62
C ASP A 70 13.40 -3.92 -8.71
N LEU A 71 12.52 -3.23 -9.43
CA LEU A 71 12.37 -1.78 -9.36
C LEU A 71 12.02 -1.32 -7.93
N ARG A 72 11.16 -2.06 -7.22
CA ARG A 72 10.82 -1.76 -5.82
C ARG A 72 12.03 -1.97 -4.91
N LEU A 73 12.64 -3.14 -4.96
CA LEU A 73 13.80 -3.47 -4.13
C LEU A 73 14.99 -2.53 -4.43
N GLY A 74 15.18 -2.14 -5.69
CA GLY A 74 16.20 -1.16 -6.09
C GLY A 74 15.93 0.23 -5.55
N SER A 75 14.68 0.68 -5.53
CA SER A 75 14.36 1.96 -4.89
C SER A 75 14.53 1.93 -3.39
N GLU A 76 14.16 0.83 -2.73
CA GLU A 76 14.36 0.66 -1.29
C GLU A 76 15.85 0.62 -0.93
N LEU A 77 16.66 -0.08 -1.73
CA LEU A 77 18.11 -0.15 -1.53
C LEU A 77 18.77 1.22 -1.75
N ARG A 78 18.34 1.96 -2.78
CA ARG A 78 18.79 3.33 -3.03
C ARG A 78 18.48 4.27 -1.89
N GLU A 79 17.28 4.15 -1.34
CA GLU A 79 16.86 4.93 -0.18
C GLU A 79 17.75 4.65 1.04
N VAL A 80 18.07 3.37 1.30
CA VAL A 80 18.97 2.96 2.39
C VAL A 80 20.41 3.44 2.19
N LEU A 81 21.00 3.13 1.02
CA LEU A 81 22.37 3.53 0.66
C LEU A 81 22.55 5.04 0.55
N GLY A 82 21.44 5.74 0.58
CA GLY A 82 21.40 7.14 0.63
C GLY A 82 21.82 7.79 1.94
N ASP A 83 21.71 7.07 3.05
CA ASP A 83 22.02 7.59 4.39
C ASP A 83 23.45 8.14 4.49
N PRO A 84 23.69 9.23 5.25
CA PRO A 84 25.03 9.76 5.49
C PRO A 84 26.05 8.73 6.00
N LEU A 85 25.60 7.66 6.65
CA LEU A 85 26.42 6.51 7.04
C LEU A 85 27.19 5.88 5.86
N PHE A 86 26.66 5.99 4.65
CA PHE A 86 27.24 5.43 3.42
C PHE A 86 27.85 6.50 2.50
N ALA A 87 28.06 7.73 2.99
CA ALA A 87 28.52 8.85 2.18
C ALA A 87 29.91 8.64 1.54
N ASP A 88 30.74 7.76 2.11
CA ASP A 88 32.09 7.49 1.62
C ASP A 88 32.12 6.79 0.25
N ASP A 89 31.02 6.14 -0.16
CA ASP A 89 30.91 5.45 -1.46
C ASP A 89 29.51 5.63 -2.08
N ALA A 90 29.31 6.78 -2.74
CA ALA A 90 28.08 7.08 -3.47
C ALA A 90 27.84 6.04 -4.58
N SER A 91 26.94 5.09 -4.30
CA SER A 91 26.59 4.01 -5.24
C SER A 91 25.76 4.56 -6.40
N SER A 92 26.22 4.35 -7.63
CA SER A 92 25.47 4.78 -8.82
C SER A 92 24.16 4.00 -8.97
N LEU A 93 23.18 4.60 -9.65
CA LEU A 93 21.89 3.94 -9.94
C LEU A 93 22.07 2.60 -10.67
N SER A 94 23.08 2.50 -11.53
CA SER A 94 23.41 1.25 -12.23
C SER A 94 23.95 0.20 -11.27
N ALA A 95 24.85 0.56 -10.35
CA ALA A 95 25.40 -0.36 -9.35
C ALA A 95 24.32 -0.91 -8.41
N ILE A 96 23.38 -0.07 -7.99
CA ILE A 96 22.23 -0.48 -7.17
C ILE A 96 21.35 -1.47 -7.95
N SER A 97 21.06 -1.17 -9.22
CA SER A 97 20.28 -2.07 -10.07
C SER A 97 21.00 -3.40 -10.31
N ASP A 98 22.32 -3.38 -10.49
CA ASP A 98 23.13 -4.58 -10.70
C ASP A 98 23.20 -5.42 -9.42
N ALA A 99 23.32 -4.79 -8.25
CA ALA A 99 23.28 -5.47 -6.96
C ALA A 99 21.94 -6.17 -6.70
N VAL A 100 20.82 -5.51 -6.99
CA VAL A 100 19.47 -6.11 -6.89
C VAL A 100 19.30 -7.26 -7.86
N ARG A 101 19.84 -7.15 -9.09
CA ARG A 101 19.76 -8.22 -10.08
C ARG A 101 20.64 -9.42 -9.72
N ALA A 102 21.84 -9.17 -9.19
CA ALA A 102 22.82 -10.19 -8.85
C ALA A 102 22.46 -10.95 -7.56
N ALA A 103 21.98 -10.24 -6.53
CA ALA A 103 21.73 -10.80 -5.21
C ALA A 103 20.52 -10.16 -4.50
N PRO A 104 19.28 -10.36 -5.00
CA PRO A 104 18.09 -9.73 -4.43
C PRO A 104 17.83 -10.14 -2.97
N GLY A 105 18.16 -11.39 -2.59
CA GLY A 105 18.04 -11.85 -1.21
C GLY A 105 18.96 -11.09 -0.24
N ILE A 106 20.20 -10.82 -0.66
CA ILE A 106 21.17 -10.05 0.13
C ILE A 106 20.74 -8.59 0.22
N ALA A 107 20.32 -7.98 -0.89
CA ALA A 107 19.78 -6.61 -0.89
C ALA A 107 18.61 -6.46 0.09
N GLY A 108 17.69 -7.42 0.12
CA GLY A 108 16.59 -7.45 1.09
C GLY A 108 17.07 -7.59 2.54
N GLN A 109 18.05 -8.44 2.81
CA GLN A 109 18.63 -8.60 4.16
C GLN A 109 19.38 -7.35 4.62
N PHE A 110 20.10 -6.68 3.74
CA PHE A 110 20.80 -5.43 4.03
C PHE A 110 19.80 -4.32 4.39
N ILE A 111 18.72 -4.16 3.61
CA ILE A 111 17.65 -3.21 3.93
C ILE A 111 17.04 -3.53 5.31
N LYS A 112 16.82 -4.81 5.63
CA LYS A 112 16.32 -5.23 6.95
C LYS A 112 17.29 -4.88 8.07
N LEU A 113 18.59 -5.10 7.87
CA LEU A 113 19.63 -4.76 8.84
C LEU A 113 19.68 -3.25 9.10
N TYR A 114 19.71 -2.45 8.04
CA TYR A 114 19.77 -0.99 8.18
C TYR A 114 18.51 -0.42 8.85
N ARG A 115 17.32 -0.99 8.60
CA ARG A 115 16.09 -0.65 9.33
C ARG A 115 16.25 -0.89 10.84
N ALA A 116 16.83 -2.01 11.23
CA ALA A 116 17.10 -2.31 12.63
C ALA A 116 18.13 -1.34 13.24
N TYR A 117 19.14 -0.93 12.47
CA TYR A 117 20.12 0.07 12.89
C TYR A 117 19.50 1.45 13.13
N GLN A 118 18.69 1.97 12.19
CA GLN A 118 18.03 3.26 12.35
C GLN A 118 17.15 3.28 13.60
N HIS A 119 16.45 2.18 13.88
CA HIS A 119 15.67 2.04 15.10
C HIS A 119 16.54 2.14 16.36
N LEU A 120 17.65 1.39 16.43
CA LEU A 120 18.58 1.48 17.55
C LEU A 120 19.11 2.92 17.76
N MET A 121 19.32 3.65 16.67
CA MET A 121 19.76 5.05 16.72
C MET A 121 18.64 5.99 17.21
N GLU A 122 17.38 5.75 16.80
CA GLU A 122 16.21 6.50 17.25
C GLU A 122 15.85 6.21 18.72
N GLU A 123 15.90 4.95 19.14
CA GLU A 123 15.75 4.52 20.54
C GLU A 123 16.88 5.09 21.41
N GLY A 124 18.12 5.00 20.94
CA GLY A 124 19.28 5.58 21.63
C GLY A 124 19.27 7.12 21.65
N ALA A 125 18.56 7.79 20.74
CA ALA A 125 18.33 9.23 20.79
C ALA A 125 17.20 9.60 21.77
N ARG A 126 16.16 8.75 21.90
CA ARG A 126 15.10 8.88 22.90
C ARG A 126 15.60 8.63 24.32
N HIS A 127 16.42 7.60 24.52
CA HIS A 127 17.06 7.29 25.80
C HIS A 127 18.12 8.33 26.23
N ARG A 128 18.61 9.17 25.32
CA ARG A 128 19.49 10.31 25.67
C ARG A 128 18.74 11.53 26.18
N LEU A 129 17.40 11.56 26.05
CA LEU A 129 16.54 12.62 26.60
C LEU A 129 15.90 12.23 27.96
N ASP A 130 15.82 10.93 28.26
CA ASP A 130 15.39 10.40 29.56
C ASP A 130 16.56 9.65 30.24
N GLN A 131 17.52 10.39 30.80
CA GLN A 131 18.32 9.86 31.91
C GLN A 131 17.43 9.93 33.16
N ASP A 132 16.71 8.84 33.48
CA ASP A 132 16.40 8.47 34.89
C ASP A 132 15.56 7.19 35.11
N LEU A 133 15.31 6.30 34.15
CA LEU A 133 14.61 5.04 34.45
C LEU A 133 15.25 3.80 33.83
N GLU A 134 15.33 2.77 34.68
CA GLU A 134 16.16 1.58 34.61
C GLU A 134 15.91 0.65 33.40
N MET A 135 16.98 -0.05 33.07
CA MET A 135 17.12 -1.06 32.02
C MET A 135 16.11 -2.22 32.13
N GLU A 136 15.36 -2.45 31.06
CA GLU A 136 15.07 -3.81 30.60
C GLU A 136 15.52 -3.96 29.14
N THR A 137 16.55 -4.78 28.95
CA THR A 137 17.07 -5.19 27.64
C THR A 137 16.08 -6.16 26.98
N GLY A 138 15.13 -5.62 26.20
CA GLY A 138 14.31 -6.38 25.27
C GLY A 138 14.86 -6.24 23.84
N GLY A 139 15.20 -7.37 23.20
CA GLY A 139 15.77 -7.39 21.85
C GLY A 139 14.90 -6.68 20.81
N THR A 140 15.56 -5.97 19.89
CA THR A 140 14.95 -5.16 18.82
C THR A 140 14.18 -6.02 17.81
N ALA A 141 12.87 -6.10 17.96
CA ALA A 141 11.97 -6.68 16.97
C ALA A 141 11.79 -5.72 15.76
N PRO A 142 11.65 -6.23 14.52
CA PRO A 142 11.26 -5.41 13.37
C PRO A 142 9.90 -4.75 13.60
N PHE A 143 9.72 -3.51 13.09
CA PHE A 143 8.50 -2.74 13.28
C PHE A 143 7.25 -3.52 12.83
N PRO A 144 6.35 -3.87 13.76
CA PRO A 144 5.19 -4.70 13.45
C PRO A 144 4.30 -4.16 12.33
N TYR A 145 4.19 -2.83 12.22
CA TYR A 145 3.41 -2.16 11.20
C TYR A 145 4.01 -2.31 9.79
N ASP A 146 5.35 -2.28 9.69
CA ASP A 146 6.06 -2.38 8.41
C ASP A 146 5.99 -3.78 7.83
N ASP A 147 6.05 -4.81 8.68
CA ASP A 147 5.87 -6.21 8.29
C ASP A 147 4.48 -6.43 7.67
N VAL A 148 3.44 -5.93 8.34
CA VAL A 148 2.06 -6.05 7.85
C VAL A 148 1.89 -5.29 6.54
N ARG A 149 2.47 -4.09 6.43
CA ARG A 149 2.45 -3.31 5.18
C ARG A 149 3.13 -4.08 4.05
N ASP A 150 4.33 -4.59 4.27
CA ASP A 150 5.12 -5.30 3.25
C ASP A 150 4.38 -6.59 2.83
N PHE A 151 3.70 -7.27 3.77
CA PHE A 151 2.79 -8.38 3.49
C PHE A 151 1.60 -7.96 2.60
N VAL A 152 0.83 -6.94 2.98
CA VAL A 152 -0.31 -6.44 2.19
C VAL A 152 0.12 -6.05 0.78
N GLN A 153 1.28 -5.38 0.67
CA GLN A 153 1.86 -5.00 -0.62
C GLN A 153 2.27 -6.22 -1.45
N SER A 154 2.82 -7.28 -0.82
CA SER A 154 3.16 -8.53 -1.52
C SER A 154 1.93 -9.23 -2.13
N LYS A 155 0.75 -9.00 -1.54
CA LYS A 155 -0.54 -9.51 -2.04
C LYS A 155 -1.22 -8.57 -3.03
N ARG A 156 -0.56 -7.49 -3.46
CA ARG A 156 -1.16 -6.42 -4.30
C ARG A 156 -2.47 -5.89 -3.72
N ASN A 157 -2.53 -5.80 -2.38
CA ASN A 157 -3.69 -5.34 -1.63
C ASN A 157 -5.00 -6.12 -1.91
N HIS A 158 -4.92 -7.41 -2.27
CA HIS A 158 -6.09 -8.25 -2.50
C HIS A 158 -5.94 -9.65 -1.87
N PHE A 159 -6.93 -10.04 -1.07
CA PHE A 159 -6.97 -11.31 -0.34
C PHE A 159 -8.14 -12.16 -0.85
N ALA A 160 -7.90 -12.94 -1.89
CA ALA A 160 -8.94 -13.63 -2.66
C ALA A 160 -9.88 -14.51 -1.82
N SER A 161 -9.34 -15.25 -0.86
CA SER A 161 -10.10 -16.14 0.01
C SER A 161 -11.10 -15.38 0.88
N LEU A 162 -10.65 -14.30 1.53
CA LEU A 162 -11.50 -13.42 2.35
C LEU A 162 -12.53 -12.68 1.49
N ASP A 163 -12.13 -12.24 0.29
CA ASP A 163 -13.00 -11.51 -0.63
C ASP A 163 -14.17 -12.36 -1.14
N VAL A 164 -13.88 -13.59 -1.55
CA VAL A 164 -14.88 -14.58 -1.98
C VAL A 164 -15.79 -14.99 -0.82
N ALA A 165 -15.23 -15.19 0.38
CA ALA A 165 -16.02 -15.54 1.56
C ALA A 165 -17.01 -14.43 1.93
N ALA A 166 -16.57 -13.17 1.91
CA ALA A 166 -17.40 -12.02 2.19
C ALA A 166 -18.52 -11.84 1.15
N GLU A 167 -18.18 -11.96 -0.13
CA GLU A 167 -19.16 -11.87 -1.23
C GLU A 167 -20.18 -13.01 -1.19
N THR A 168 -19.74 -14.24 -0.92
CA THR A 168 -20.63 -15.40 -0.80
C THR A 168 -21.58 -15.23 0.39
N LEU A 169 -21.10 -14.71 1.52
CA LEU A 169 -21.95 -14.41 2.67
C LEU A 169 -23.02 -13.38 2.29
N PHE A 170 -22.61 -12.28 1.65
CA PHE A 170 -23.52 -11.23 1.24
C PHE A 170 -24.66 -11.77 0.36
N GLU A 171 -24.32 -12.54 -0.68
CA GLU A 171 -25.32 -13.07 -1.63
C GLU A 171 -26.19 -14.17 -0.99
N SER A 172 -25.60 -15.07 -0.20
CA SER A 172 -26.35 -16.18 0.42
C SER A 172 -27.36 -15.75 1.48
N GLN A 173 -27.05 -14.66 2.21
CA GLN A 173 -27.98 -14.09 3.20
C GLN A 173 -28.96 -13.08 2.59
N GLY A 174 -28.81 -12.76 1.30
CA GLY A 174 -29.66 -11.79 0.62
C GLY A 174 -29.52 -10.38 1.19
N PHE A 175 -28.34 -10.01 1.69
CA PHE A 175 -28.10 -8.67 2.22
C PHE A 175 -28.33 -7.61 1.16
N THR A 176 -28.82 -6.45 1.59
CA THR A 176 -29.09 -5.33 0.67
C THR A 176 -28.36 -4.08 1.12
N ALA A 177 -27.82 -3.29 0.18
CA ALA A 177 -27.12 -2.05 0.52
C ALA A 177 -28.00 -1.07 1.32
N THR A 178 -29.31 -1.07 1.06
CA THR A 178 -30.29 -0.19 1.72
C THR A 178 -30.57 -0.55 3.19
N ARG A 179 -30.48 -1.83 3.56
CA ARG A 179 -30.78 -2.33 4.91
C ARG A 179 -29.57 -3.00 5.58
N LEU A 180 -28.38 -2.79 5.03
CA LEU A 180 -27.20 -3.54 5.42
C LEU A 180 -26.91 -3.49 6.92
N LEU A 181 -27.11 -2.33 7.57
CA LEU A 181 -26.91 -2.24 9.02
C LEU A 181 -27.85 -3.17 9.78
N GLU A 182 -29.15 -3.12 9.46
CA GLU A 182 -30.17 -3.95 10.09
C GLU A 182 -29.94 -5.42 9.79
N ASP A 183 -29.64 -5.77 8.53
CA ASP A 183 -29.36 -7.12 8.09
C ASP A 183 -28.16 -7.74 8.86
N LEU A 184 -27.11 -6.95 9.12
CA LEU A 184 -25.94 -7.40 9.89
C LEU A 184 -26.26 -7.57 11.40
N ILE A 185 -27.12 -6.73 11.97
CA ILE A 185 -27.59 -6.87 13.36
C ILE A 185 -28.43 -8.14 13.50
N ASP A 186 -29.38 -8.34 12.60
CA ASP A 186 -30.24 -9.52 12.58
C ASP A 186 -29.41 -10.79 12.37
N TYR A 187 -28.43 -10.77 11.47
CA TYR A 187 -27.52 -11.90 11.26
C TYR A 187 -26.68 -12.24 12.51
N LEU A 188 -26.12 -11.24 13.20
CA LEU A 188 -25.38 -11.45 14.44
C LEU A 188 -26.26 -12.02 15.56
N ARG A 189 -27.51 -11.55 15.67
CA ARG A 189 -28.48 -12.08 16.63
C ARG A 189 -28.85 -13.52 16.30
N ASP A 190 -29.27 -13.78 15.07
CA ASP A 190 -29.91 -15.04 14.69
C ASP A 190 -28.87 -16.16 14.50
N ARG A 191 -27.67 -15.83 13.99
CA ARG A 191 -26.62 -16.82 13.73
C ARG A 191 -25.65 -17.00 14.88
N HIS A 192 -25.35 -15.93 15.62
CA HIS A 192 -24.31 -15.93 16.64
C HIS A 192 -24.83 -15.68 18.07
N GLY A 193 -26.13 -15.35 18.23
CA GLY A 193 -26.71 -15.01 19.52
C GLY A 193 -26.13 -13.73 20.11
N VAL A 194 -25.63 -12.83 19.26
CA VAL A 194 -25.02 -11.56 19.69
C VAL A 194 -26.06 -10.46 19.69
N ILE A 195 -26.20 -9.78 20.82
CA ILE A 195 -27.09 -8.62 20.94
C ILE A 195 -26.28 -7.36 20.66
N CYS A 196 -26.72 -6.57 19.67
CA CYS A 196 -26.09 -5.30 19.34
C CYS A 196 -26.84 -4.14 20.00
N ALA A 197 -26.10 -3.23 20.64
CA ALA A 197 -26.68 -2.06 21.31
C ALA A 197 -25.85 -0.81 21.06
N VAL A 198 -26.51 0.34 20.97
CA VAL A 198 -25.83 1.65 20.93
C VAL A 198 -25.59 2.10 22.37
N SER A 199 -24.38 2.58 22.66
CA SER A 199 -23.96 3.01 23.99
C SER A 199 -23.37 4.42 23.95
N ALA A 200 -23.97 5.33 24.73
CA ALA A 200 -23.44 6.68 24.95
C ALA A 200 -22.15 6.65 25.81
N ALA A 201 -22.05 5.69 26.75
CA ALA A 201 -20.91 5.58 27.67
C ALA A 201 -19.58 5.37 26.94
N LEU A 202 -19.58 4.61 25.84
CA LEU A 202 -18.37 4.36 25.04
C LEU A 202 -17.75 5.65 24.49
N GLY A 203 -18.56 6.66 24.16
CA GLY A 203 -18.09 7.93 23.64
C GLY A 203 -17.20 8.70 24.63
N GLY A 204 -17.52 8.63 25.93
CA GLY A 204 -16.72 9.23 26.98
C GLY A 204 -15.37 8.54 27.20
N GLU A 205 -15.27 7.25 26.88
CA GLU A 205 -14.04 6.45 26.97
C GLU A 205 -13.16 6.54 25.72
N GLY A 206 -13.62 7.23 24.66
CA GLY A 206 -12.94 7.24 23.37
C GLY A 206 -13.01 5.89 22.62
N VAL A 207 -13.95 5.02 22.98
CA VAL A 207 -14.12 3.69 22.41
C VAL A 207 -15.23 3.74 21.35
N LEU A 208 -14.98 3.20 20.14
CA LEU A 208 -15.97 3.22 19.05
C LEU A 208 -16.89 2.00 19.05
N TRP A 209 -16.39 0.87 19.52
CA TRP A 209 -17.16 -0.37 19.71
C TRP A 209 -16.47 -1.28 20.73
N ARG A 210 -17.25 -2.12 21.39
CA ARG A 210 -16.78 -3.11 22.37
C ARG A 210 -17.60 -4.38 22.25
N TYR A 211 -16.94 -5.53 22.14
CA TYR A 211 -17.59 -6.83 22.21
C TYR A 211 -17.28 -7.52 23.54
N ASP A 212 -18.31 -7.89 24.28
CA ASP A 212 -18.21 -8.74 25.46
C ASP A 212 -18.52 -10.20 25.07
N PRO A 213 -17.52 -11.11 25.08
CA PRO A 213 -17.72 -12.51 24.72
C PRO A 213 -18.50 -13.30 25.77
N ALA A 214 -18.47 -12.90 27.04
CA ALA A 214 -19.19 -13.59 28.12
C ALA A 214 -20.69 -13.31 28.03
N LEU A 215 -21.06 -12.06 27.76
CA LEU A 215 -22.46 -11.63 27.61
C LEU A 215 -22.99 -11.74 26.18
N ARG A 216 -22.11 -11.96 25.20
CA ARG A 216 -22.41 -11.90 23.76
C ARG A 216 -23.07 -10.57 23.37
N GLN A 217 -22.51 -9.47 23.85
CA GLN A 217 -23.01 -8.14 23.56
C GLN A 217 -22.00 -7.35 22.76
N LEU A 218 -22.46 -6.74 21.67
CA LEU A 218 -21.67 -5.79 20.88
C LEU A 218 -22.23 -4.39 21.10
N HIS A 219 -21.48 -3.58 21.83
CA HIS A 219 -21.80 -2.17 22.03
C HIS A 219 -21.12 -1.31 20.96
N LEU A 220 -21.88 -0.40 20.37
CA LEU A 220 -21.41 0.56 19.37
C LEU A 220 -21.54 1.97 19.93
N ALA A 221 -20.55 2.82 19.75
CA ALA A 221 -20.62 4.20 20.22
C ALA A 221 -21.75 4.96 19.52
N GLU A 222 -22.51 5.74 20.29
CA GLU A 222 -23.54 6.64 19.74
C GLU A 222 -22.95 7.66 18.76
N SER A 223 -21.73 8.13 19.01
CA SER A 223 -21.01 9.06 18.13
C SER A 223 -20.51 8.43 16.82
N ALA A 224 -20.51 7.10 16.69
CA ALA A 224 -20.05 6.43 15.48
C ALA A 224 -21.07 6.62 14.34
N PRO A 225 -20.65 7.10 13.15
CA PRO A 225 -21.52 7.20 11.97
C PRO A 225 -22.10 5.85 11.57
N ARG A 226 -23.25 5.87 10.88
CA ARG A 226 -23.98 4.65 10.47
C ARG A 226 -23.10 3.69 9.66
N GLU A 227 -22.33 4.22 8.72
CA GLU A 227 -21.40 3.49 7.87
C GLU A 227 -20.22 2.88 8.65
N SER A 228 -19.82 3.50 9.76
CA SER A 228 -18.81 2.95 10.66
C SER A 228 -19.38 1.81 11.50
N ARG A 229 -20.63 1.95 11.98
CA ARG A 229 -21.34 0.88 12.69
C ARG A 229 -21.53 -0.37 11.84
N ALA A 230 -21.95 -0.21 10.58
CA ALA A 230 -22.06 -1.33 9.65
C ALA A 230 -20.72 -2.05 9.46
N PHE A 231 -19.63 -1.28 9.36
CA PHE A 231 -18.28 -1.83 9.26
C PHE A 231 -17.87 -2.60 10.52
N PHE A 232 -18.16 -2.10 11.73
CA PHE A 232 -17.84 -2.80 12.98
C PHE A 232 -18.63 -4.10 13.13
N LEU A 233 -19.90 -4.13 12.73
CA LEU A 233 -20.72 -5.35 12.70
C LEU A 233 -20.13 -6.38 11.72
N ALA A 234 -19.81 -5.95 10.49
CA ALA A 234 -19.18 -6.78 9.48
C ALA A 234 -17.81 -7.34 9.93
N GLN A 235 -17.01 -6.50 10.60
CA GLN A 235 -15.75 -6.92 11.20
C GLN A 235 -15.98 -7.99 12.26
N GLN A 236 -16.96 -7.81 13.14
CA GLN A 236 -17.27 -8.78 14.18
C GLN A 236 -17.75 -10.12 13.61
N ILE A 237 -18.57 -10.11 12.56
CA ILE A 237 -18.94 -11.33 11.82
C ILE A 237 -17.68 -12.03 11.29
N GLY A 238 -16.77 -11.28 10.66
CA GLY A 238 -15.49 -11.80 10.19
C GLY A 238 -14.69 -12.49 11.30
N ARG A 239 -14.61 -11.87 12.48
CA ARG A 239 -13.89 -12.40 13.66
C ARG A 239 -14.57 -13.61 14.30
N MET A 240 -15.89 -13.76 14.17
CA MET A 240 -16.62 -14.89 14.78
C MET A 240 -16.74 -16.09 13.85
N GLN A 241 -17.05 -15.86 12.57
CA GLN A 241 -17.33 -16.93 11.61
C GLN A 241 -16.13 -17.28 10.73
N PHE A 242 -15.31 -16.29 10.40
CA PHE A 242 -14.20 -16.43 9.45
C PHE A 242 -12.83 -16.31 10.12
N ALA A 243 -12.76 -16.36 11.46
CA ALA A 243 -11.50 -16.39 12.20
C ALA A 243 -10.51 -17.44 11.67
N PRO A 244 -10.90 -18.71 11.42
CA PRO A 244 -9.97 -19.70 10.88
C PRO A 244 -9.37 -19.30 9.52
N LEU A 245 -10.16 -18.62 8.68
CA LEU A 245 -9.71 -18.15 7.37
C LEU A 245 -8.77 -16.95 7.49
N ILE A 246 -9.06 -16.03 8.41
CA ILE A 246 -8.18 -14.89 8.73
C ILE A 246 -6.85 -15.41 9.28
N GLU A 247 -6.89 -16.34 10.24
CA GLU A 247 -5.69 -16.95 10.86
C GLU A 247 -4.85 -17.69 9.83
N GLU A 248 -5.48 -18.39 8.88
CA GLU A 248 -4.79 -19.05 7.78
C GLU A 248 -4.01 -18.05 6.91
N GLU A 249 -4.62 -16.91 6.55
CA GLU A 249 -3.93 -15.86 5.79
C GLU A 249 -2.80 -15.20 6.60
N VAL A 250 -3.00 -14.98 7.91
CA VAL A 250 -1.93 -14.47 8.80
C VAL A 250 -0.77 -15.48 8.89
N ARG A 251 -1.03 -16.79 8.95
CA ARG A 251 0.00 -17.81 9.06
C ARG A 251 0.90 -17.89 7.82
N LYS A 252 0.36 -17.56 6.64
CA LYS A 252 1.12 -17.48 5.37
C LYS A 252 2.02 -16.24 5.29
N ALA A 253 1.85 -15.26 6.18
CA ALA A 253 2.58 -14.00 6.13
C ALA A 253 3.96 -14.12 6.80
N PRO A 254 5.03 -13.55 6.20
CA PRO A 254 6.37 -13.56 6.78
C PRO A 254 6.51 -12.49 7.89
N LEU A 255 5.73 -12.62 8.97
CA LEU A 255 5.66 -11.67 10.07
C LEU A 255 6.67 -12.01 11.17
N SER A 256 7.43 -11.02 11.62
CA SER A 256 8.55 -11.21 12.53
C SER A 256 8.18 -11.26 14.01
N SER A 257 7.01 -10.76 14.41
CA SER A 257 6.62 -10.65 15.83
C SER A 257 5.15 -11.04 16.11
N PRO A 258 4.81 -11.40 17.36
CA PRO A 258 3.40 -11.60 17.78
C PRO A 258 2.52 -10.38 17.56
N GLU A 259 3.05 -9.17 17.78
CA GLU A 259 2.36 -7.90 17.57
C GLU A 259 2.05 -7.71 16.08
N ALA A 260 2.98 -8.05 15.19
CA ALA A 260 2.77 -8.00 13.75
C ALA A 260 1.65 -8.95 13.32
N ARG A 261 1.56 -10.14 13.94
CA ARG A 261 0.45 -11.09 13.72
C ARG A 261 -0.88 -10.52 14.21
N GLY A 262 -0.92 -9.89 15.38
CA GLY A 262 -2.13 -9.23 15.90
C GLY A 262 -2.62 -8.08 15.01
N LEU A 263 -1.68 -7.26 14.51
CA LEU A 263 -1.97 -6.20 13.55
C LEU A 263 -2.44 -6.75 12.21
N ALA A 264 -1.80 -7.80 11.68
CA ALA A 264 -2.23 -8.47 10.45
C ALA A 264 -3.65 -9.02 10.60
N TYR A 265 -3.94 -9.72 11.70
CA TYR A 265 -5.27 -10.25 11.98
C TYR A 265 -6.33 -9.14 11.98
N THR A 266 -6.06 -8.04 12.67
CA THR A 266 -6.96 -6.87 12.72
C THR A 266 -7.14 -6.25 11.33
N GLY A 267 -6.06 -6.11 10.56
CA GLY A 267 -6.08 -5.60 9.19
C GLY A 267 -6.88 -6.48 8.23
N LEU A 268 -6.77 -7.81 8.36
CA LEU A 268 -7.51 -8.76 7.55
C LEU A 268 -8.98 -8.87 7.95
N ALA A 269 -9.31 -8.74 9.25
CA ALA A 269 -10.71 -8.58 9.69
C ALA A 269 -11.34 -7.30 9.11
N ASN A 270 -10.58 -6.20 9.05
CA ASN A 270 -11.00 -4.96 8.39
C ASN A 270 -11.16 -5.15 6.86
N TYR A 271 -10.26 -5.91 6.24
CA TYR A 271 -10.39 -6.25 4.82
C TYR A 271 -11.68 -7.02 4.55
N PHE A 272 -11.95 -8.06 5.34
CA PHE A 272 -13.18 -8.85 5.25
C PHE A 272 -14.42 -7.96 5.44
N ALA A 273 -14.43 -7.10 6.46
CA ALA A 273 -15.52 -6.17 6.69
C ALA A 273 -15.79 -5.29 5.47
N GLY A 274 -14.74 -4.69 4.90
CA GLY A 274 -14.83 -3.90 3.67
C GLY A 274 -15.36 -4.69 2.47
N ALA A 275 -14.91 -5.93 2.29
CA ALA A 275 -15.38 -6.82 1.23
C ALA A 275 -16.84 -7.27 1.42
N LEU A 276 -17.31 -7.37 2.67
CA LEU A 276 -18.69 -7.73 2.99
C LEU A 276 -19.63 -6.56 2.72
N ILE A 277 -19.29 -5.35 3.18
CA ILE A 277 -20.13 -4.17 2.97
C ILE A 277 -20.07 -3.63 1.53
N LEU A 278 -19.01 -3.97 0.78
CA LEU A 278 -18.84 -3.63 -0.63
C LEU A 278 -18.49 -4.91 -1.44
N PRO A 279 -19.48 -5.78 -1.73
CA PRO A 279 -19.26 -7.05 -2.45
C PRO A 279 -18.59 -6.83 -3.79
N TYR A 280 -17.60 -7.64 -4.14
CA TYR A 280 -16.67 -7.37 -5.23
C TYR A 280 -17.34 -7.12 -6.58
N GLY A 281 -18.18 -8.06 -7.03
CA GLY A 281 -18.83 -8.01 -8.34
C GLY A 281 -19.78 -6.83 -8.46
N ARG A 282 -20.62 -6.62 -7.43
CA ARG A 282 -21.56 -5.48 -7.36
C ARG A 282 -20.81 -4.15 -7.33
N PHE A 283 -19.79 -4.04 -6.47
CA PHE A 283 -18.99 -2.83 -6.32
C PHE A 283 -18.22 -2.50 -7.60
N LEU A 284 -17.55 -3.47 -8.22
CA LEU A 284 -16.80 -3.25 -9.46
C LEU A 284 -17.70 -2.81 -10.61
N THR A 285 -18.86 -3.47 -10.75
CA THR A 285 -19.84 -3.14 -11.79
C THR A 285 -20.34 -1.72 -11.62
N GLN A 286 -20.70 -1.34 -10.39
CA GLN A 286 -21.16 0.01 -10.09
C GLN A 286 -20.03 1.04 -10.28
N ALA A 287 -18.81 0.74 -9.86
CA ALA A 287 -17.64 1.61 -10.04
C ALA A 287 -17.40 1.90 -11.53
N ARG A 288 -17.48 0.88 -12.40
CA ARG A 288 -17.40 1.08 -13.85
C ARG A 288 -18.57 1.93 -14.37
N ALA A 289 -19.80 1.63 -13.94
CA ALA A 289 -21.01 2.32 -14.40
C ALA A 289 -21.01 3.83 -14.08
N VAL A 290 -20.43 4.24 -12.94
CA VAL A 290 -20.33 5.65 -12.55
C VAL A 290 -18.96 6.26 -12.84
N ARG A 291 -18.10 5.59 -13.63
CA ARG A 291 -16.73 6.03 -13.94
C ARG A 291 -15.93 6.38 -12.67
N HIS A 292 -15.99 5.50 -11.68
CA HIS A 292 -15.26 5.59 -10.42
C HIS A 292 -15.53 6.87 -9.62
N ASP A 293 -16.68 7.51 -9.81
CA ASP A 293 -17.16 8.60 -8.96
C ASP A 293 -17.33 8.11 -7.52
N ILE A 294 -16.40 8.53 -6.66
CA ILE A 294 -16.29 8.07 -5.27
C ILE A 294 -17.52 8.51 -4.47
N GLU A 295 -18.05 9.70 -4.73
CA GLU A 295 -19.22 10.20 -4.00
C GLU A 295 -20.47 9.46 -4.44
N ARG A 296 -20.66 9.19 -5.74
CA ARG A 296 -21.79 8.37 -6.20
C ARG A 296 -21.74 6.94 -5.65
N LEU A 297 -20.54 6.36 -5.53
CA LEU A 297 -20.35 5.06 -4.88
C LEU A 297 -20.70 5.11 -3.38
N GLN A 298 -20.25 6.15 -2.67
CA GLN A 298 -20.59 6.36 -1.27
C GLN A 298 -22.11 6.42 -1.06
N HIS A 299 -22.84 7.18 -1.91
CA HIS A 299 -24.29 7.25 -1.84
C HIS A 299 -24.97 5.92 -2.18
N HIS A 300 -24.49 5.21 -3.20
CA HIS A 300 -25.08 3.95 -3.63
C HIS A 300 -24.96 2.84 -2.58
N PHE A 301 -23.81 2.75 -1.89
CA PHE A 301 -23.54 1.71 -0.92
C PHE A 301 -23.75 2.13 0.55
N GLY A 302 -24.05 3.41 0.81
CA GLY A 302 -24.18 3.92 2.18
C GLY A 302 -22.89 3.80 2.99
N THR A 303 -21.74 4.06 2.35
CA THR A 303 -20.39 3.90 2.94
C THR A 303 -19.62 5.23 2.95
N SER A 304 -18.59 5.34 3.78
CA SER A 304 -17.78 6.56 3.82
C SER A 304 -16.86 6.69 2.61
N PHE A 305 -16.44 7.92 2.32
CA PHE A 305 -15.42 8.22 1.31
C PHE A 305 -14.15 7.37 1.50
N GLU A 306 -13.72 7.15 2.75
CA GLU A 306 -12.57 6.29 3.06
C GLU A 306 -12.81 4.82 2.73
N GLN A 307 -13.99 4.29 3.05
CA GLN A 307 -14.34 2.90 2.76
C GLN A 307 -14.37 2.64 1.24
N VAL A 308 -14.91 3.58 0.45
CA VAL A 308 -14.92 3.48 -1.01
C VAL A 308 -13.50 3.53 -1.58
N CYS A 309 -12.69 4.51 -1.19
CA CYS A 309 -11.30 4.63 -1.64
C CYS A 309 -10.48 3.37 -1.28
N HIS A 310 -10.66 2.87 -0.06
CA HIS A 310 -10.02 1.63 0.37
C HIS A 310 -10.44 0.46 -0.52
N ARG A 311 -11.75 0.28 -0.75
CA ARG A 311 -12.24 -0.84 -1.57
C ARG A 311 -11.75 -0.75 -3.01
N LEU A 312 -11.77 0.43 -3.64
CA LEU A 312 -11.20 0.66 -4.97
C LEU A 312 -9.75 0.15 -5.08
N SER A 313 -8.92 0.41 -4.07
CA SER A 313 -7.53 -0.07 -4.02
C SER A 313 -7.35 -1.58 -3.81
N THR A 314 -8.42 -2.34 -3.59
CA THR A 314 -8.39 -3.80 -3.39
C THR A 314 -8.89 -4.60 -4.58
N MET A 315 -9.31 -3.94 -5.66
CA MET A 315 -10.00 -4.57 -6.79
C MET A 315 -9.06 -5.34 -7.74
N GLN A 316 -8.30 -6.31 -7.23
CA GLN A 316 -7.25 -7.04 -7.99
C GLN A 316 -7.51 -8.55 -8.13
N ARG A 317 -8.79 -8.96 -8.20
CA ARG A 317 -9.18 -10.36 -8.43
C ARG A 317 -8.78 -10.79 -9.85
N PRO A 318 -8.00 -11.88 -10.01
CA PRO A 318 -7.64 -12.39 -11.33
C PRO A 318 -8.88 -12.67 -12.19
N GLY A 319 -8.81 -12.31 -13.48
CA GLY A 319 -9.92 -12.47 -14.43
C GLY A 319 -11.01 -11.40 -14.35
N ASN A 320 -11.07 -10.59 -13.27
CA ASN A 320 -12.03 -9.49 -13.15
C ASN A 320 -11.43 -8.29 -12.39
N ALA A 321 -10.20 -7.91 -12.71
CA ALA A 321 -9.53 -6.80 -12.04
C ALA A 321 -10.16 -5.44 -12.41
N GLY A 322 -10.18 -4.53 -11.44
CA GLY A 322 -10.47 -3.11 -11.65
C GLY A 322 -9.21 -2.31 -11.95
N ILE A 323 -9.34 -0.98 -11.96
CA ILE A 323 -8.20 -0.08 -12.11
C ILE A 323 -7.23 -0.27 -10.92
N PRO A 324 -5.93 -0.44 -11.17
CA PRO A 324 -4.95 -0.47 -10.09
C PRO A 324 -4.83 0.92 -9.47
N PHE A 325 -5.18 1.03 -8.19
CA PHE A 325 -5.04 2.26 -7.43
C PHE A 325 -3.92 2.14 -6.38
N TYR A 326 -3.19 3.23 -6.17
CA TYR A 326 -2.55 3.48 -4.89
C TYR A 326 -3.55 4.17 -3.95
N PHE A 327 -3.43 3.92 -2.66
CA PHE A 327 -4.20 4.53 -1.59
C PHE A 327 -3.26 4.95 -0.47
N LEU A 328 -3.51 6.12 0.13
CA LEU A 328 -2.83 6.54 1.35
C LEU A 328 -3.70 7.42 2.23
N LYS A 329 -3.27 7.56 3.48
CA LYS A 329 -3.83 8.47 4.46
C LYS A 329 -2.70 9.21 5.16
N VAL A 330 -2.78 10.53 5.15
CA VAL A 330 -1.77 11.45 5.70
C VAL A 330 -2.43 12.40 6.70
N ASP A 331 -1.69 12.84 7.71
CA ASP A 331 -2.12 13.92 8.61
C ASP A 331 -1.59 15.30 8.16
N ARG A 332 -1.96 16.35 8.91
CA ARG A 332 -1.50 17.73 8.63
C ARG A 332 0.01 17.90 8.68
N ALA A 333 0.71 17.07 9.45
CA ALA A 333 2.17 17.12 9.56
C ALA A 333 2.86 16.35 8.43
N GLY A 334 2.11 15.69 7.56
CA GLY A 334 2.65 14.90 6.46
C GLY A 334 2.99 13.46 6.83
N ASN A 335 2.60 12.98 8.02
CA ASN A 335 2.83 11.59 8.41
C ASN A 335 1.88 10.67 7.66
N ILE A 336 2.43 9.76 6.84
CA ILE A 336 1.64 8.72 6.18
C ILE A 336 1.49 7.54 7.13
N PHE A 337 0.29 7.33 7.65
CA PHE A 337 0.00 6.27 8.62
C PHE A 337 -0.93 5.17 8.08
N LYS A 338 -1.27 5.24 6.79
CA LYS A 338 -1.87 4.13 6.03
C LYS A 338 -1.48 4.27 4.57
N ARG A 339 -1.04 3.18 3.95
CA ARG A 339 -0.73 3.13 2.51
C ARG A 339 -0.86 1.72 1.96
N SER A 340 -1.30 1.62 0.73
CA SER A 340 -1.34 0.39 -0.07
C SER A 340 -1.26 0.74 -1.54
N SER A 341 -0.65 -0.13 -2.36
CA SER A 341 -0.58 0.12 -3.81
C SER A 341 -0.83 -1.14 -4.62
N ALA A 342 -1.77 -1.08 -5.55
CA ALA A 342 -1.88 -2.04 -6.65
C ALA A 342 -1.10 -1.59 -7.91
N THR A 343 -0.54 -0.38 -7.90
CA THR A 343 0.21 0.27 -8.98
C THR A 343 1.73 0.13 -8.80
N ARG A 344 2.49 0.65 -9.77
CA ARG A 344 3.94 0.84 -9.67
C ARG A 344 4.36 1.98 -8.75
N PHE A 345 3.42 2.81 -8.26
CA PHE A 345 3.73 3.96 -7.42
C PHE A 345 4.48 3.53 -6.16
N GLN A 346 5.65 4.13 -5.95
CA GLN A 346 6.51 3.83 -4.83
C GLN A 346 6.42 4.94 -3.79
N PHE A 347 5.89 4.60 -2.63
CA PHE A 347 5.97 5.50 -1.47
C PHE A 347 7.37 5.40 -0.88
N ALA A 348 8.04 6.54 -0.66
CA ALA A 348 9.28 6.58 0.11
C ALA A 348 9.02 5.99 1.51
N ARG A 349 9.93 5.16 2.01
CA ARG A 349 9.80 4.59 3.36
C ARG A 349 10.19 5.59 4.43
N PHE A 350 11.11 6.50 4.09
CA PHE A 350 11.69 7.51 4.95
C PHE A 350 11.56 8.92 4.36
N GLY A 351 11.41 9.90 5.25
CA GLY A 351 11.21 11.30 4.89
C GLY A 351 9.76 11.66 4.59
N GLY A 352 9.47 12.97 4.65
CA GLY A 352 8.14 13.50 4.37
C GLY A 352 7.75 13.33 2.90
N ALA A 353 6.46 13.18 2.65
CA ALA A 353 5.90 13.18 1.31
C ALA A 353 6.18 14.51 0.59
N CYS A 354 6.25 14.48 -0.74
CA CYS A 354 6.53 15.67 -1.53
C CYS A 354 5.48 16.76 -1.31
N PRO A 355 5.87 17.99 -0.94
CA PRO A 355 4.92 19.07 -0.65
C PRO A 355 4.12 19.54 -1.88
N LEU A 356 4.59 19.20 -3.09
CA LEU A 356 3.88 19.48 -4.34
C LEU A 356 2.73 18.50 -4.61
N TRP A 357 2.59 17.45 -3.81
CA TRP A 357 1.50 16.50 -3.96
C TRP A 357 0.20 17.05 -3.38
N ASN A 358 -0.88 16.97 -4.14
CA ASN A 358 -2.19 17.53 -3.79
C ASN A 358 -2.80 17.01 -2.48
N VAL A 359 -2.29 15.91 -1.92
CA VAL A 359 -2.74 15.42 -0.61
C VAL A 359 -2.47 16.41 0.52
N HIS A 360 -1.43 17.23 0.41
CA HIS A 360 -1.15 18.29 1.39
C HIS A 360 -2.07 19.51 1.17
N GLU A 361 -2.36 19.84 -0.08
CA GLU A 361 -3.28 20.93 -0.44
C GLU A 361 -4.71 20.65 0.05
N ALA A 362 -5.11 19.38 0.16
CA ALA A 362 -6.43 18.99 0.64
C ALA A 362 -6.77 19.60 2.01
N PHE A 363 -5.79 19.80 2.90
CA PHE A 363 -6.02 20.43 4.20
C PHE A 363 -6.36 21.92 4.12
N ALA A 364 -5.97 22.61 3.03
CA ALA A 364 -6.36 23.99 2.78
C ALA A 364 -7.78 24.11 2.22
N GLN A 365 -8.35 23.00 1.70
CA GLN A 365 -9.69 22.95 1.11
C GLN A 365 -10.50 21.77 1.68
N PRO A 366 -10.83 21.77 2.99
CA PRO A 366 -11.42 20.61 3.64
C PRO A 366 -12.71 20.14 2.97
N GLY A 367 -12.84 18.83 2.80
CA GLY A 367 -14.02 18.19 2.20
C GLY A 367 -14.14 18.32 0.68
N ARG A 368 -13.33 19.17 0.01
CA ARG A 368 -13.31 19.29 -1.46
C ARG A 368 -12.42 18.19 -2.07
N ILE A 369 -12.87 17.61 -3.17
CA ILE A 369 -12.05 16.69 -3.96
C ILE A 369 -11.11 17.51 -4.85
N LEU A 370 -9.81 17.30 -4.68
CA LEU A 370 -8.75 17.88 -5.50
C LEU A 370 -8.24 16.83 -6.47
N VAL A 371 -7.92 17.25 -7.69
CA VAL A 371 -7.39 16.39 -8.75
C VAL A 371 -6.09 17.00 -9.26
N GLN A 372 -5.07 16.17 -9.45
CA GLN A 372 -3.76 16.56 -9.95
C GLN A 372 -3.25 15.52 -10.93
N VAL A 373 -2.77 15.95 -12.09
CA VAL A 373 -1.92 15.12 -12.95
C VAL A 373 -0.49 15.29 -12.44
N ALA A 374 0.13 14.24 -11.93
CA ALA A 374 1.43 14.30 -11.29
C ALA A 374 2.43 13.33 -11.96
N ARG A 375 3.65 13.80 -12.22
CA ARG A 375 4.71 13.00 -12.83
C ARG A 375 5.81 12.72 -11.83
N THR A 376 6.09 11.44 -11.58
CA THR A 376 7.13 10.97 -10.67
C THR A 376 8.52 11.02 -11.33
N PRO A 377 9.63 10.93 -10.55
CA PRO A 377 10.99 11.01 -11.09
C PRO A 377 11.36 9.90 -12.08
N ASP A 378 10.72 8.74 -11.98
CA ASP A 378 10.82 7.62 -12.94
C ASP A 378 10.10 7.88 -14.28
N GLY A 379 9.46 9.05 -14.43
CA GLY A 379 8.78 9.49 -15.64
C GLY A 379 7.34 9.01 -15.76
N ILE A 380 6.84 8.18 -14.84
CA ILE A 380 5.46 7.72 -14.84
C ILE A 380 4.53 8.88 -14.44
N THR A 381 3.38 8.99 -15.11
CA THR A 381 2.37 10.00 -14.81
C THR A 381 1.15 9.35 -14.19
N TYR A 382 0.60 9.99 -13.15
CA TYR A 382 -0.54 9.52 -12.38
C TYR A 382 -1.64 10.57 -12.36
N LEU A 383 -2.88 10.11 -12.36
CA LEU A 383 -4.02 10.92 -11.94
C LEU A 383 -4.21 10.74 -10.43
N CYS A 384 -3.99 11.81 -9.68
CA CYS A 384 -4.01 11.85 -8.22
C CYS A 384 -5.28 12.56 -7.72
N ILE A 385 -6.04 11.91 -6.86
CA ILE A 385 -7.27 12.42 -6.23
C ILE A 385 -7.00 12.55 -4.74
N ALA A 386 -7.32 13.71 -4.16
CA ALA A 386 -7.15 13.95 -2.73
C ALA A 386 -8.38 14.63 -2.11
N ARG A 387 -8.69 14.28 -0.85
CA ARG A 387 -9.77 14.90 -0.07
C ARG A 387 -9.52 14.70 1.43
N THR A 388 -9.83 15.68 2.27
CA THR A 388 -9.82 15.45 3.73
C THR A 388 -11.03 14.65 4.20
N VAL A 389 -10.80 13.89 5.26
CA VAL A 389 -11.80 13.17 6.06
C VAL A 389 -11.56 13.50 7.53
N THR A 390 -12.64 13.72 8.25
CA THR A 390 -12.60 14.06 9.69
C THR A 390 -13.17 12.89 10.48
N MET A 391 -12.44 12.41 11.47
CA MET A 391 -12.98 11.47 12.45
C MET A 391 -13.60 12.31 13.57
N THR A 392 -14.93 12.38 13.60
CA THR A 392 -15.66 13.24 14.53
C THR A 392 -15.42 12.81 15.97
N GLY A 393 -14.87 13.74 16.77
CA GLY A 393 -14.58 13.53 18.20
C GLY A 393 -15.72 13.90 19.14
N GLY A 394 -16.85 14.40 18.63
CA GLY A 394 -18.01 14.81 19.43
C GLY A 394 -17.71 16.01 20.35
N GLY A 395 -18.26 17.18 20.02
CA GLY A 395 -18.23 18.37 20.90
C GLY A 395 -17.08 19.36 20.64
N HIS A 396 -17.25 20.59 21.12
CA HIS A 396 -16.37 21.72 20.84
C HIS A 396 -14.93 21.55 21.36
N LEU A 397 -14.78 20.89 22.51
CA LEU A 397 -13.48 20.63 23.13
C LEU A 397 -12.83 19.34 22.63
N SER A 398 -13.53 18.59 21.77
CA SER A 398 -12.91 17.45 21.10
C SER A 398 -11.80 17.97 20.19
N ARG A 399 -10.69 17.23 20.12
CA ARG A 399 -9.60 17.48 19.18
C ARG A 399 -9.69 16.44 18.07
N PRO A 400 -10.67 16.57 17.14
CA PRO A 400 -10.92 15.53 16.15
C PRO A 400 -9.70 15.32 15.27
N ARG A 401 -9.42 14.05 14.94
CA ARG A 401 -8.35 13.72 14.02
C ARG A 401 -8.82 14.01 12.60
N GLU A 402 -8.12 14.91 11.93
CA GLU A 402 -8.28 15.15 10.50
C GLU A 402 -7.17 14.45 9.72
N ALA A 403 -7.52 13.89 8.58
CA ALA A 403 -6.59 13.25 7.66
C ALA A 403 -6.96 13.59 6.22
N ALA A 404 -5.98 13.58 5.33
CA ALA A 404 -6.23 13.60 3.89
C ALA A 404 -6.05 12.20 3.31
N LEU A 405 -7.01 11.79 2.49
CA LEU A 405 -6.89 10.59 1.68
C LEU A 405 -6.28 10.95 0.33
N GLY A 406 -5.36 10.12 -0.14
CA GLY A 406 -4.88 10.13 -1.52
C GLY A 406 -5.27 8.82 -2.20
N LEU A 407 -5.83 8.92 -3.40
CA LEU A 407 -6.13 7.80 -4.28
C LEU A 407 -5.64 8.15 -5.68
N GLY A 408 -4.94 7.24 -6.37
CA GLY A 408 -4.54 7.53 -7.74
C GLY A 408 -4.15 6.32 -8.55
N CYS A 409 -4.15 6.49 -9.87
CA CYS A 409 -3.86 5.45 -10.84
C CYS A 409 -2.92 6.00 -11.93
N GLU A 410 -2.25 5.10 -12.65
CA GLU A 410 -1.45 5.49 -13.82
C GLU A 410 -2.35 6.21 -14.84
N ILE A 411 -1.80 7.22 -15.52
CA ILE A 411 -2.55 8.11 -16.42
C ILE A 411 -3.25 7.35 -17.55
N THR A 412 -2.76 6.17 -17.92
CA THR A 412 -3.36 5.25 -18.90
C THR A 412 -4.76 4.79 -18.52
N HIS A 413 -5.10 4.80 -17.22
CA HIS A 413 -6.42 4.47 -16.71
C HIS A 413 -7.32 5.69 -16.47
N ALA A 414 -6.79 6.92 -16.58
CA ALA A 414 -7.51 8.14 -16.24
C ALA A 414 -8.80 8.34 -17.05
N GLY A 415 -8.85 7.84 -18.28
CA GLY A 415 -10.04 7.88 -19.14
C GLY A 415 -11.27 7.19 -18.54
N ASP A 416 -11.08 6.25 -17.62
CA ASP A 416 -12.17 5.52 -16.95
C ASP A 416 -12.68 6.20 -15.66
N LEU A 417 -12.06 7.32 -15.26
CA LEU A 417 -12.42 8.09 -14.08
C LEU A 417 -13.15 9.38 -14.47
N VAL A 418 -14.23 9.71 -13.76
CA VAL A 418 -14.94 10.99 -13.92
C VAL A 418 -14.03 12.18 -13.66
N TYR A 419 -13.04 12.01 -12.78
CA TYR A 419 -12.10 13.05 -12.36
C TYR A 419 -11.11 13.49 -13.45
N SER A 420 -11.03 12.78 -14.59
CA SER A 420 -10.26 13.24 -15.74
C SER A 420 -11.01 14.24 -16.62
N ALA A 421 -12.30 14.48 -16.37
CA ALA A 421 -13.11 15.39 -17.17
C ALA A 421 -12.51 16.80 -17.17
N GLY A 422 -12.28 17.34 -18.38
CA GLY A 422 -11.72 18.68 -18.57
C GLY A 422 -10.19 18.78 -18.42
N LEU A 423 -9.49 17.66 -18.18
CA LEU A 423 -8.02 17.63 -18.12
C LEU A 423 -7.42 17.24 -19.47
N ASP A 424 -6.34 17.92 -19.86
CA ASP A 424 -5.48 17.46 -20.96
C ASP A 424 -4.50 16.42 -20.43
N LEU A 425 -4.84 15.14 -20.62
CA LEU A 425 -4.05 14.02 -20.12
C LEU A 425 -2.79 13.73 -20.96
N GLN A 426 -2.69 14.31 -22.17
CA GLN A 426 -1.56 14.06 -23.07
C GLN A 426 -0.45 15.10 -22.90
N ASN A 427 -0.80 16.30 -22.44
CA ASN A 427 0.16 17.36 -22.21
C ASN A 427 1.00 17.15 -20.95
N GLN A 428 2.19 16.60 -21.15
CA GLN A 428 3.16 16.34 -20.08
C GLN A 428 3.68 17.61 -19.40
N GLU A 429 3.60 18.79 -20.03
CA GLU A 429 4.02 20.05 -19.42
C GLU A 429 3.07 20.50 -18.31
N THR A 430 1.80 20.09 -18.38
CA THR A 430 0.81 20.37 -17.33
C THR A 430 0.90 19.42 -16.15
N ALA A 431 1.63 18.30 -16.29
CA ALA A 431 1.82 17.33 -15.23
C ALA A 431 2.79 17.89 -14.18
N VAL A 432 2.32 18.04 -12.94
CA VAL A 432 3.13 18.59 -11.85
C VAL A 432 4.29 17.63 -11.53
N PRO A 433 5.56 18.08 -11.61
CA PRO A 433 6.71 17.23 -11.32
C PRO A 433 6.84 17.00 -9.81
N ILE A 434 6.34 15.87 -9.33
CA ILE A 434 6.43 15.47 -7.92
C ILE A 434 7.61 14.51 -7.69
N GLY A 435 7.93 14.29 -6.43
CA GLY A 435 8.83 13.23 -5.95
C GLY A 435 8.14 12.36 -4.89
N SER A 436 8.81 11.29 -4.44
CA SER A 436 8.33 10.49 -3.31
C SER A 436 8.71 11.11 -1.95
N SER A 437 9.96 11.59 -1.82
CA SER A 437 10.50 12.34 -0.67
C SER A 437 11.71 13.16 -1.15
N CYS A 438 11.98 14.32 -0.53
CA CYS A 438 13.11 15.17 -0.93
C CYS A 438 14.46 14.44 -0.86
N LYS A 439 14.64 13.56 0.14
CA LYS A 439 15.88 12.82 0.36
C LYS A 439 16.18 11.84 -0.78
N VAL A 440 15.17 11.27 -1.42
CA VAL A 440 15.34 10.25 -2.47
C VAL A 440 14.93 10.74 -3.86
N CYS A 441 14.66 12.03 -4.00
CA CYS A 441 14.23 12.63 -5.25
C CYS A 441 15.42 13.11 -6.07
N ASP A 442 15.58 12.58 -7.28
CA ASP A 442 16.68 12.93 -8.20
C ASP A 442 16.46 14.22 -9.01
N ARG A 443 15.40 15.01 -8.74
CA ARG A 443 15.11 16.24 -9.49
C ARG A 443 16.05 17.38 -9.09
N ASP A 444 16.87 17.86 -10.03
CA ASP A 444 17.86 18.91 -9.77
C ASP A 444 17.27 20.34 -9.75
N ASP A 445 16.06 20.54 -10.29
CA ASP A 445 15.43 21.84 -10.53
C ASP A 445 14.25 22.16 -9.58
N CYS A 446 14.13 21.44 -8.46
CA CYS A 446 13.00 21.57 -7.55
C CYS A 446 13.14 22.76 -6.58
N ARG A 447 12.41 23.84 -6.83
CA ARG A 447 12.33 25.03 -5.95
C ARG A 447 11.70 24.75 -4.57
N HIS A 448 10.96 23.64 -4.43
CA HIS A 448 10.31 23.22 -3.18
C HIS A 448 11.14 22.22 -2.37
N ARG A 449 12.41 21.98 -2.77
CA ARG A 449 13.26 21.00 -2.12
C ARG A 449 13.57 21.42 -0.67
N ALA A 450 13.10 20.63 0.29
CA ALA A 450 13.33 20.87 1.72
C ALA A 450 14.63 20.26 2.25
N PHE A 451 15.10 19.17 1.63
CA PHE A 451 16.33 18.47 2.02
C PHE A 451 17.14 18.10 0.77
N PRO A 452 18.49 18.09 0.87
CA PRO A 452 19.33 17.61 -0.21
C PRO A 452 19.04 16.15 -0.55
N SER A 453 19.24 15.76 -1.81
CA SER A 453 19.16 14.34 -2.16
C SER A 453 20.33 13.62 -1.53
N ILE A 454 19.98 12.56 -0.85
CA ILE A 454 20.87 11.65 -0.16
C ILE A 454 21.74 10.98 -1.25
N GLY A 455 23.03 10.75 -0.98
CA GLY A 455 23.98 10.20 -1.96
C GLY A 455 24.44 11.15 -3.08
N ARG A 456 24.04 12.43 -3.08
CA ARG A 456 24.57 13.46 -4.00
C ARG A 456 25.41 14.50 -3.25
N GLY A 457 26.53 14.90 -3.87
CA GLY A 457 27.35 16.00 -3.37
C GLY A 457 26.61 17.34 -3.47
N LEU A 458 26.93 18.27 -2.58
CA LEU A 458 26.35 19.62 -2.59
C LEU A 458 27.33 20.60 -3.21
N ALA A 459 26.87 21.32 -4.24
CA ALA A 459 27.62 22.43 -4.83
C ALA A 459 27.42 23.68 -3.97
N ILE A 460 28.30 23.88 -3.00
CA ILE A 460 28.33 25.07 -2.14
C ILE A 460 29.18 26.14 -2.82
N ALA A 461 28.65 26.82 -3.83
CA ALA A 461 29.31 27.96 -4.45
C ALA A 461 28.95 29.25 -3.69
N GLY A 462 29.93 29.83 -2.97
CA GLY A 462 29.70 31.04 -2.15
C GLY A 462 29.46 32.34 -2.93
N HIS A 463 29.38 32.28 -4.26
CA HIS A 463 29.30 33.46 -5.13
C HIS A 463 27.94 33.64 -5.82
N GLU A 464 27.01 32.70 -5.65
CA GLU A 464 25.68 32.75 -6.26
C GLU A 464 24.63 32.10 -5.37
N ARG A 465 23.40 32.64 -5.39
CA ARG A 465 22.25 32.07 -4.69
C ARG A 465 21.21 31.67 -5.72
N HIS A 466 21.04 30.36 -5.90
CA HIS A 466 20.02 29.81 -6.79
C HIS A 466 18.64 29.78 -6.12
N VAL A 467 17.58 29.75 -6.93
CA VAL A 467 16.19 29.58 -6.44
C VAL A 467 15.98 28.16 -5.89
N VAL A 468 16.75 27.19 -6.39
CA VAL A 468 16.80 25.83 -5.84
C VAL A 468 17.64 25.85 -4.55
N PRO A 469 17.09 25.45 -3.39
CA PRO A 469 17.79 25.58 -2.10
C PRO A 469 19.08 24.75 -1.99
N PHE A 470 19.15 23.62 -2.69
CA PHE A 470 20.29 22.70 -2.65
C PHE A 470 20.72 22.35 -4.07
N SER A 471 21.75 23.02 -4.59
CA SER A 471 22.38 22.65 -5.86
C SER A 471 23.20 21.37 -5.66
N MET A 472 22.86 20.33 -6.40
CA MET A 472 23.56 19.04 -6.33
C MET A 472 24.66 18.99 -7.38
N THR A 473 25.80 18.36 -7.08
CA THR A 473 26.83 18.09 -8.08
C THR A 473 26.31 17.05 -9.10
N PRO A 474 26.66 17.18 -10.39
CA PRO A 474 26.32 16.19 -11.40
C PRO A 474 26.81 14.80 -11.00
N ALA A 475 25.97 13.79 -11.17
CA ALA A 475 26.33 12.40 -10.87
C ALA A 475 27.55 11.97 -11.71
N GLY A 476 28.70 11.73 -11.07
CA GLY A 476 29.91 11.23 -11.72
C GLY A 476 31.10 12.19 -11.79
N MET A 477 31.01 13.42 -11.29
CA MET A 477 32.20 14.23 -11.00
C MET A 477 32.63 13.98 -9.56
N LYS A 478 33.67 13.15 -9.38
CA LYS A 478 34.52 13.19 -8.19
C LYS A 478 35.43 14.40 -8.26
#